data_AF-A0A091DUQ5-F1
#
_entry.id   AF-A0A091DUQ5-F1
#
_cell.length_a   1.000
_cell.length_b   1.000
_cell.length_c   1.000
_cell.angle_alpha   90.00
_cell.angle_beta   90.00
_cell.angle_gamma   90.00
#
_symmetry.space_group_name_H-M   'P 1'
#
loop_
_entity.id
_entity.type
_entity.pdbx_description
1 polymer ?
#
loop_
_entity_poly.entity_id
_entity_poly.type
_entity_poly.pdbx_seq_one_letter_code
_entity_poly.pdbx_strand_id
1 'polypeptide(L)'
;MSVHRVLGAVVRTLEDNPAGQPMTVELMTHPGYPSVPPAGGCGEGPDAFSCSWERLHELHVLTAPTLRARLAQDGVQLCALEDLDPKRPEEGVSCQASLEPFLDPSLP
;
A
#
# COMPACT_ATOMS: atom_id res chain seq x y z
N MET A 1 -0.04 7.15 12.66
CA MET A 1 -1.29 6.74 11.95
C MET A 1 -2.11 5.77 12.81
N SER A 2 -3.38 5.49 12.54
CA SER A 2 -4.13 4.40 13.23
C SER A 2 -5.26 3.88 12.34
N VAL A 3 -5.75 2.66 12.58
CA VAL A 3 -6.89 2.07 11.83
C VAL A 3 -8.11 2.99 11.87
N HIS A 4 -8.46 3.49 13.05
CA HIS A 4 -9.58 4.43 13.22
C HIS A 4 -9.39 5.73 12.41
N ARG A 5 -8.16 6.26 12.34
CA ARG A 5 -7.86 7.45 11.53
C ARG A 5 -7.99 7.19 10.04
N VAL A 6 -7.55 6.02 9.56
CA VAL A 6 -7.66 5.63 8.15
C VAL A 6 -9.14 5.50 7.77
N LEU A 7 -9.91 4.74 8.54
CA LEU A 7 -11.35 4.57 8.31
C LEU A 7 -12.10 5.91 8.35
N GLY A 8 -11.80 6.75 9.35
CA GLY A 8 -12.42 8.07 9.44
C GLY A 8 -12.03 9.00 8.30
N ALA A 9 -10.85 8.85 7.68
CA ALA A 9 -10.50 9.58 6.48
C ALA A 9 -11.33 9.10 5.29
N VAL A 10 -11.44 7.78 5.07
CA VAL A 10 -12.25 7.19 4.01
C VAL A 10 -13.72 7.61 4.13
N VAL A 11 -14.32 7.49 5.31
CA VAL A 11 -15.74 7.85 5.53
C VAL A 11 -15.99 9.32 5.19
N ARG A 12 -15.13 10.24 5.65
CA ARG A 12 -15.29 11.67 5.33
C ARG A 12 -15.21 11.93 3.83
N THR A 13 -14.29 11.28 3.13
CA THR A 13 -14.19 11.40 1.68
C THR A 13 -15.43 10.87 0.96
N LEU A 14 -16.08 9.83 1.50
CA LEU A 14 -17.34 9.30 0.96
C LEU A 14 -18.56 10.18 1.27
N GLU A 15 -18.60 10.84 2.43
CA GLU A 15 -19.67 11.79 2.80
C GLU A 15 -19.70 13.01 1.85
N ASP A 16 -18.56 13.38 1.29
CA ASP A 16 -18.42 14.47 0.32
C ASP A 16 -18.89 14.10 -1.10
N ASN A 17 -19.49 12.93 -1.32
CA ASN A 17 -20.03 12.46 -2.61
C ASN A 17 -21.57 12.55 -2.69
N PRO A 18 -22.15 13.72 -3.00
CA PRO A 18 -23.60 13.94 -3.01
C PRO A 18 -24.34 13.21 -4.14
N ALA A 19 -23.63 12.70 -5.14
CA ALA A 19 -24.22 12.13 -6.36
C ALA A 19 -24.41 10.59 -6.28
N GLY A 20 -23.91 9.93 -5.23
CA GLY A 20 -23.97 8.47 -5.10
C GLY A 20 -23.20 7.72 -6.20
N GLN A 21 -22.27 8.40 -6.87
CA GLN A 21 -21.46 7.83 -7.94
C GLN A 21 -20.35 6.96 -7.35
N PRO A 22 -19.89 5.90 -8.06
CA PRO A 22 -18.72 5.15 -7.62
C PRO A 22 -17.51 6.07 -7.52
N MET A 23 -16.90 6.14 -6.33
CA MET A 23 -15.73 6.96 -6.04
C MET A 23 -14.54 6.06 -5.72
N THR A 24 -13.38 6.43 -6.24
CA THR A 24 -12.10 5.81 -5.87
C THR A 24 -11.29 6.81 -5.06
N VAL A 25 -10.64 6.35 -4.00
CA VAL A 25 -9.80 7.17 -3.12
C VAL A 25 -8.43 6.52 -3.01
N GLU A 26 -7.38 7.31 -3.19
CA GLU A 26 -6.00 6.89 -2.96
C GLU A 26 -5.51 7.41 -1.60
N LEU A 27 -4.84 6.54 -0.84
CA LEU A 27 -4.24 6.89 0.45
C LEU A 27 -2.72 6.97 0.32
N MET A 28 -2.19 8.19 0.28
CA MET A 28 -0.75 8.45 0.23
C MET A 28 -0.11 8.13 1.59
N THR A 29 0.79 7.13 1.63
CA THR A 29 1.51 6.68 2.84
C THR A 29 2.92 6.23 2.46
N HIS A 30 3.78 6.04 3.47
CA HIS A 30 5.16 5.61 3.28
C HIS A 30 5.50 4.36 4.11
N PRO A 31 4.72 3.27 4.03
CA PRO A 31 4.94 2.10 4.88
C PRO A 31 6.30 1.45 4.62
N GLY A 32 6.96 0.99 5.69
CA GLY A 32 8.18 0.21 5.57
C GLY A 32 9.00 0.19 6.86
N TYR A 33 10.09 -0.59 6.87
CA TYR A 33 11.04 -0.57 7.98
C TYR A 33 11.82 0.74 8.03
N PRO A 34 12.29 1.20 9.20
CA PRO A 34 13.12 2.39 9.29
C PRO A 34 14.36 2.24 8.40
N SER A 35 14.64 3.26 7.59
CA SER A 35 15.83 3.32 6.75
C SER A 35 17.07 3.56 7.60
N VAL A 36 18.21 3.05 7.15
CA VAL A 36 19.52 3.25 7.80
C VAL A 36 20.40 4.09 6.88
N PRO A 37 20.74 5.35 7.24
CA PRO A 37 21.64 6.16 6.44
C PRO A 37 22.98 5.46 6.17
N PRO A 38 23.57 5.62 4.97
CA PRO A 38 23.13 6.48 3.86
C PRO A 38 22.13 5.81 2.91
N ALA A 39 21.68 4.58 3.19
CA ALA A 39 20.82 3.84 2.28
C ALA A 39 19.37 4.39 2.26
N GLY A 40 18.84 4.58 1.05
CA GLY A 40 17.50 5.13 0.81
C GLY A 40 17.52 6.61 0.42
N GLY A 41 16.33 7.19 0.27
CA GLY A 41 16.16 8.56 -0.22
C GLY A 41 16.48 8.73 -1.71
N CYS A 42 16.47 9.98 -2.18
CA CYS A 42 16.60 10.35 -3.59
C CYS A 42 17.92 11.09 -3.89
N GLY A 43 19.01 10.73 -3.21
CA GLY A 43 20.34 11.31 -3.41
C GLY A 43 20.98 11.87 -2.12
N GLU A 44 20.17 12.42 -1.22
CA GLU A 44 20.61 13.00 0.05
C GLU A 44 20.58 12.01 1.23
N GLY A 45 20.11 10.78 0.97
CA GLY A 45 19.76 9.81 2.01
C GLY A 45 18.32 9.94 2.48
N PRO A 46 17.87 9.04 3.38
CA PRO A 46 16.50 9.06 3.92
C PRO A 46 16.27 10.28 4.82
N ASP A 47 15.06 10.83 4.80
CA ASP A 47 14.64 11.89 5.72
C ASP A 47 14.38 11.35 7.15
N ALA A 48 14.09 12.26 8.08
CA ALA A 48 13.87 11.92 9.49
C ALA A 48 12.68 10.97 9.68
N PHE A 49 11.62 11.11 8.88
CA PHE A 49 10.46 10.21 8.92
C PHE A 49 10.83 8.81 8.41
N SER A 50 11.57 8.73 7.32
CA SER A 50 12.02 7.46 6.74
C SER A 50 12.89 6.67 7.70
N CYS A 51 13.62 7.35 8.58
CA CYS A 51 14.46 6.75 9.62
C CYS A 51 13.71 6.44 10.93
N SER A 52 12.44 6.82 11.06
CA SER A 52 11.70 6.68 12.30
C SER A 52 10.89 5.38 12.38
N TRP A 53 10.48 5.02 13.60
CA TRP A 53 9.62 3.86 13.84
C TRP A 53 8.19 4.09 13.36
N GLU A 54 7.84 5.33 13.08
CA GLU A 54 6.54 5.75 12.56
C GLU A 54 6.31 5.18 11.16
N ARG A 55 7.38 5.01 10.37
CA ARG A 55 7.34 4.30 9.08
C ARG A 55 6.90 2.84 9.23
N LEU A 56 7.45 2.14 10.24
CA LEU A 56 7.07 0.75 10.55
C LEU A 56 5.65 0.70 11.11
N HIS A 57 5.29 1.68 11.92
CA HIS A 57 3.94 1.82 12.44
C HIS A 57 2.91 1.98 11.31
N GLU A 58 3.23 2.72 10.24
CA GLU A 58 2.36 2.77 9.06
C GLU A 58 2.18 1.40 8.41
N LEU A 59 3.27 0.65 8.21
CA LEU A 59 3.21 -0.70 7.66
C LEU A 59 2.29 -1.61 8.49
N HIS A 60 2.44 -1.63 9.82
CA HIS A 60 1.60 -2.44 10.69
C HIS A 60 0.12 -2.04 10.65
N VAL A 61 -0.18 -0.74 10.59
CA VAL A 61 -1.58 -0.27 10.50
C VAL A 61 -2.20 -0.66 9.17
N LEU A 62 -1.49 -0.48 8.05
CA LEU A 62 -2.02 -0.75 6.70
C LEU A 62 -2.16 -2.26 6.41
N THR A 63 -1.32 -3.09 7.02
CA THR A 63 -1.38 -4.55 6.89
C THR A 63 -2.24 -5.22 7.97
N ALA A 64 -2.82 -4.46 8.90
CA ALA A 64 -3.65 -5.00 9.96
C ALA A 64 -4.90 -5.70 9.38
N PRO A 65 -5.17 -6.98 9.75
CA PRO A 65 -6.37 -7.68 9.29
C PRO A 65 -7.67 -6.95 9.66
N THR A 66 -7.67 -6.24 10.79
CA THR A 66 -8.80 -5.46 11.28
C THR A 66 -9.15 -4.29 10.35
N LEU A 67 -8.16 -3.64 9.73
CA LEU A 67 -8.40 -2.58 8.77
C LEU A 67 -9.08 -3.15 7.52
N ARG A 68 -8.52 -4.24 6.96
CA ARG A 68 -9.10 -4.91 5.78
C ARG A 68 -10.53 -5.38 6.03
N ALA A 69 -10.77 -6.03 7.17
CA ALA A 69 -12.11 -6.52 7.53
C ALA A 69 -13.11 -5.37 7.65
N ARG A 70 -12.69 -4.25 8.25
CA ARG A 70 -13.58 -3.11 8.45
C ARG A 70 -13.88 -2.35 7.16
N LEU A 71 -12.89 -2.15 6.29
CA LEU A 71 -13.12 -1.58 4.95
C LEU A 71 -14.15 -2.41 4.17
N ALA A 72 -14.01 -3.74 4.18
CA ALA A 72 -14.98 -4.62 3.52
C ALA A 72 -16.38 -4.55 4.14
N GLN A 73 -16.48 -4.47 5.48
CA GLN A 73 -17.76 -4.28 6.18
C GLN A 73 -18.44 -2.95 5.82
N ASP A 74 -17.65 -1.91 5.60
CA ASP A 74 -18.13 -0.57 5.22
C ASP A 74 -18.39 -0.46 3.70
N GLY A 75 -18.33 -1.57 2.95
CA GLY A 75 -18.59 -1.60 1.50
C GLY A 75 -17.46 -1.02 0.66
N VAL A 76 -16.29 -0.78 1.24
CA VAL A 76 -15.11 -0.26 0.54
C VAL A 76 -14.34 -1.42 -0.07
N GLN A 77 -14.23 -1.40 -1.40
CA GLN A 77 -13.41 -2.32 -2.15
C GLN A 77 -11.97 -1.81 -2.23
N LEU A 78 -11.03 -2.64 -1.78
CA LEU A 78 -9.61 -2.44 -2.10
C LEU A 78 -9.38 -2.86 -3.55
N CYS A 79 -8.76 -1.98 -4.32
CA CYS A 79 -8.43 -2.21 -5.72
C CYS A 79 -7.00 -1.75 -6.01
N ALA A 80 -6.41 -2.33 -7.04
CA ALA A 80 -5.20 -1.86 -7.68
C ALA A 80 -5.56 -0.91 -8.84
N LEU A 81 -4.57 -0.20 -9.38
CA LEU A 81 -4.80 0.77 -10.46
C LEU A 81 -5.33 0.08 -11.72
N GLU A 82 -4.89 -1.15 -11.98
CA GLU A 82 -5.35 -1.98 -13.11
C GLU A 82 -6.84 -2.35 -13.04
N ASP A 83 -7.43 -2.43 -11.84
CA ASP A 83 -8.86 -2.73 -11.66
C ASP A 83 -9.76 -1.55 -12.09
N LEU A 84 -9.18 -0.36 -12.24
CA LEU A 84 -9.91 0.86 -12.61
C LEU A 84 -9.99 1.06 -14.13
N ASP A 85 -9.26 0.28 -14.93
CA ASP A 85 -9.31 0.36 -16.39
C ASP A 85 -10.42 -0.55 -16.97
N PRO A 86 -11.53 0.00 -17.46
CA PRO A 86 -12.64 -0.80 -17.99
C PRO A 86 -12.31 -1.48 -19.35
N LYS A 87 -11.13 -1.27 -19.94
CA LYS A 87 -10.82 -1.69 -21.32
C LYS A 87 -9.98 -2.95 -21.47
N ARG A 88 -9.61 -3.66 -20.40
CA ARG A 88 -8.86 -4.92 -20.53
C ARG A 88 -9.81 -6.12 -20.36
N PRO A 89 -10.17 -6.83 -21.45
CA PRO A 89 -10.70 -8.19 -21.30
C PRO A 89 -9.68 -9.01 -20.52
N GLU A 90 -10.15 -9.93 -19.68
CA GLU A 90 -9.30 -10.84 -18.91
C GLU A 90 -8.39 -11.66 -19.83
N GLU A 91 -7.21 -11.14 -20.16
CA GLU A 91 -6.09 -11.95 -20.58
C GLU A 91 -5.52 -12.58 -19.32
N GLY A 92 -5.86 -13.84 -19.09
CA GLY A 92 -5.32 -14.64 -17.99
C GLY A 92 -3.79 -14.62 -18.03
N VAL A 93 -3.18 -13.83 -17.14
CA VAL A 93 -1.74 -13.86 -16.92
C VAL A 93 -1.50 -14.70 -15.67
N SER A 94 -1.10 -15.95 -15.90
CA SER A 94 -0.48 -16.80 -14.88
C SER A 94 0.82 -16.14 -14.40
N CYS A 95 0.79 -15.52 -13.23
CA CYS A 95 1.99 -15.02 -12.56
C CYS A 95 2.80 -16.21 -12.02
N GLN A 96 3.57 -16.86 -12.89
CA GLN A 96 4.64 -17.72 -12.45
C GLN A 96 5.80 -16.82 -12.03
N ALA A 97 5.98 -16.65 -10.71
CA ALA A 97 7.17 -16.01 -10.17
C ALA A 97 8.36 -16.90 -10.57
N SER A 98 9.17 -16.44 -11.53
CA SER A 98 10.47 -17.04 -11.81
C SER A 98 11.36 -16.75 -10.60
N LEU A 99 11.44 -17.71 -9.67
CA LEU A 99 12.50 -17.75 -8.68
C LEU A 99 13.78 -18.08 -9.44
N GLU A 100 14.50 -17.06 -9.90
CA GLU A 100 15.87 -17.22 -10.38
C GLU A 100 16.70 -17.85 -9.23
N PRO A 101 17.31 -19.03 -9.43
CA PRO A 101 18.14 -19.62 -8.40
C PRO A 101 19.41 -18.78 -8.24
N PHE A 102 19.67 -18.35 -7.01
CA PHE A 102 20.92 -17.73 -6.59
C PHE A 102 22.10 -18.57 -7.09
N LEU A 103 22.90 -18.00 -7.99
CA LEU A 103 24.17 -18.59 -8.40
C LEU A 103 25.15 -18.51 -7.22
N ASP A 104 25.53 -19.68 -6.73
CA ASP A 104 26.52 -19.91 -5.67
C ASP A 104 27.92 -19.41 -6.12
N PRO A 105 28.63 -18.57 -5.35
CA PRO A 105 29.98 -18.16 -5.68
C PRO A 105 30.96 -19.32 -5.46
N SER A 106 31.26 -20.05 -6.53
CA SER A 106 32.36 -21.02 -6.52
C SER A 106 33.71 -20.29 -6.54
N LEU A 107 34.43 -20.31 -5.41
CA LEU A 107 35.90 -20.27 -5.38
C LEU A 107 36.43 -21.61 -5.94
N PRO A 108 37.54 -21.63 -6.70
CA PRO A 108 38.88 -21.40 -6.14
C PRO A 108 39.77 -20.41 -6.90
#